data_AF-Q45QE1-F1
#
_entry.id   AF-Q45QE1-F1
#
_cell.length_a   1.000
_cell.length_b   1.000
_cell.length_c   1.000
_cell.angle_alpha   90.00
_cell.angle_beta   90.00
_cell.angle_gamma   90.00
#
_symmetry.space_group_name_H-M   'P 1'
#
loop_
_entity.id
_entity.type
_entity.pdbx_description
1 polymer ?
#
loop_
_entity_poly.entity_id
_entity_poly.type
_entity_poly.pdbx_seq_one_letter_code
_entity_poly.pdbx_strand_id
1 'polypeptide(L)'
;LEQFEVTSLLSFNAPILGYITLTLTNLALYSLLILLLILGLHYMGNNENKILPSKWSISLESLFSSINSMVREQIGMSNEIYLPFIYSLFCFVLFANLIGNVPYSFVITTSAVVCLGLSFTIFIGVTLLGLSIHNLNYFSFFVPSGCPLVLVPMLSLIEFVSYLSRSVSLGVRLFANLLAGHSLVKILSTFIYKMFTTNILIFILTLIPFVIFVAILALELGVSIIQSYVFCILVCSYIKDA
;
A
#
# COMPACT_ATOMS: atom_id res chain seq x y z
N LEU A 1 -13.59 -8.23 -15.07
CA LEU A 1 -12.35 -7.50 -15.40
C LEU A 1 -12.63 -6.06 -15.86
N GLU A 2 -13.81 -5.76 -16.42
CA GLU A 2 -14.24 -4.40 -16.81
C GLU A 2 -14.15 -3.32 -15.70
N GLN A 3 -14.24 -3.69 -14.41
CA GLN A 3 -14.11 -2.73 -13.29
C GLN A 3 -12.70 -2.10 -13.20
N PHE A 4 -11.69 -2.71 -13.83
CA PHE A 4 -10.32 -2.23 -13.83
C PHE A 4 -9.95 -1.45 -15.10
N GLU A 5 -10.91 -1.17 -15.98
CA GLU A 5 -10.63 -0.39 -17.19
C GLU A 5 -10.36 1.07 -16.87
N VAL A 6 -9.21 1.55 -17.34
CA VAL A 6 -8.82 2.97 -17.22
C VAL A 6 -9.54 3.75 -18.30
N THR A 7 -10.62 4.45 -17.94
CA THR A 7 -11.28 5.39 -18.84
C THR A 7 -10.71 6.80 -18.68
N SER A 8 -10.57 7.50 -19.80
CA SER A 8 -10.24 8.93 -19.82
C SER A 8 -11.52 9.73 -19.62
N LEU A 9 -11.59 10.52 -18.55
CA LEU A 9 -12.75 11.35 -18.22
C LEU A 9 -12.68 12.72 -18.91
N LEU A 10 -11.52 13.38 -18.84
CA LEU A 10 -11.26 14.69 -19.46
C LEU A 10 -9.94 14.63 -20.21
N SER A 11 -9.93 14.93 -21.51
CA SER A 11 -8.72 15.04 -22.30
C SER A 11 -8.48 16.49 -22.72
N PHE A 12 -7.41 17.10 -22.23
CA PHE A 12 -6.92 18.39 -22.74
C PHE A 12 -5.79 18.14 -23.71
N ASN A 13 -6.06 18.37 -25.00
CA ASN A 13 -5.04 18.37 -26.04
C ASN A 13 -4.53 19.81 -26.21
N ALA A 14 -3.31 20.08 -25.74
CA ALA A 14 -2.59 21.30 -26.03
C ALA A 14 -1.60 21.01 -27.19
N PRO A 15 -1.92 21.36 -28.45
CA PRO A 15 -1.08 21.03 -29.61
C PRO A 15 0.28 21.78 -29.63
N ILE A 16 0.51 22.70 -28.70
CA ILE A 16 1.73 23.55 -28.61
C ILE A 16 2.89 22.82 -27.91
N LEU A 17 2.63 21.76 -27.14
CA LEU A 17 3.64 21.03 -26.36
C LEU A 17 4.02 19.65 -26.92
N GLY A 18 3.59 19.32 -28.15
CA GLY A 18 3.93 18.08 -28.86
C GLY A 18 3.32 16.83 -28.23
N TYR A 19 2.25 16.27 -28.81
CA TYR A 19 1.57 15.00 -28.45
C TYR A 19 1.31 14.69 -26.94
N ILE A 20 1.59 15.59 -26.01
CA ILE A 20 1.28 15.41 -24.59
C ILE A 20 -0.19 15.75 -24.41
N THR A 21 -1.03 14.73 -24.45
CA THR A 21 -2.45 14.83 -24.09
C THR A 21 -2.55 14.71 -22.57
N LEU A 22 -2.81 15.83 -21.88
CA LEU A 22 -3.10 15.78 -20.45
C LEU A 22 -4.52 15.23 -20.27
N THR A 23 -4.63 13.92 -20.09
CA THR A 23 -5.89 13.24 -19.84
C THR A 23 -6.07 12.95 -18.36
N LEU A 24 -7.10 13.53 -17.74
CA LEU A 24 -7.58 13.09 -16.44
C LEU A 24 -8.26 11.73 -16.60
N THR A 25 -7.57 10.69 -16.17
CA THR A 25 -8.10 9.32 -16.12
C THR A 25 -8.77 9.05 -14.78
N ASN A 26 -9.56 7.97 -14.68
CA ASN A 26 -10.07 7.49 -13.39
C ASN A 26 -8.94 7.35 -12.37
N LEU A 27 -7.79 6.79 -12.78
CA LEU A 27 -6.60 6.65 -11.94
C LEU A 27 -6.17 7.99 -11.31
N ALA A 28 -6.07 9.03 -12.14
CA ALA A 28 -5.69 10.37 -11.69
C ALA A 28 -6.74 10.97 -10.74
N LEU A 29 -8.03 10.82 -11.05
CA LEU A 29 -9.12 11.30 -10.20
C LEU A 29 -9.11 10.64 -8.81
N TYR A 30 -8.98 9.32 -8.75
CA TYR A 30 -8.93 8.61 -7.47
C TYR A 30 -7.64 8.92 -6.69
N SER A 31 -6.51 9.19 -7.35
CA SER A 31 -5.29 9.64 -6.66
C SER A 31 -5.45 11.03 -6.04
N LEU A 32 -6.17 11.93 -6.74
CA LEU A 32 -6.54 13.24 -6.20
C LEU A 32 -7.49 13.09 -5.01
N LEU A 33 -8.45 12.15 -5.09
CA LEU A 33 -9.37 11.85 -4.02
C LEU A 33 -8.64 11.34 -2.76
N ILE A 34 -7.66 10.46 -2.90
CA ILE A 34 -6.79 10.03 -1.78
C ILE A 34 -6.09 11.23 -1.15
N LEU A 35 -5.47 12.07 -1.97
CA LEU A 35 -4.75 13.25 -1.49
C LEU A 35 -5.70 14.21 -0.73
N LEU A 36 -6.89 14.46 -1.27
CA LEU A 36 -7.91 15.27 -0.62
C LEU A 36 -8.40 14.66 0.70
N LEU A 37 -8.56 13.34 0.77
CA LEU A 37 -8.94 12.66 2.02
C LEU A 37 -7.85 12.78 3.08
N ILE A 38 -6.58 12.60 2.71
CA ILE A 38 -5.44 12.74 3.62
C ILE A 38 -5.38 14.18 4.16
N LEU A 39 -5.46 15.17 3.27
CA LEU A 39 -5.44 16.59 3.66
C LEU A 39 -6.67 16.96 4.50
N GLY A 40 -7.85 16.48 4.11
CA GLY A 40 -9.10 16.72 4.82
C GLY A 40 -9.05 16.15 6.23
N LEU A 41 -8.51 14.94 6.41
CA LEU A 41 -8.37 14.33 7.72
C LEU A 41 -7.38 15.10 8.61
N HIS A 42 -6.24 15.56 8.08
CA HIS A 42 -5.30 16.40 8.82
C HIS A 42 -5.87 17.78 9.15
N TYR A 43 -6.68 18.36 8.26
CA TYR A 43 -7.38 19.61 8.52
C TYR A 43 -8.45 19.46 9.61
N MET A 44 -9.25 18.40 9.56
CA MET A 44 -10.28 18.11 10.57
C MET A 44 -9.72 17.71 11.93
N GLY A 45 -8.55 17.06 11.94
CA GLY A 45 -7.85 16.72 13.16
C GLY A 45 -7.05 17.88 13.75
N ASN A 46 -6.86 18.97 13.01
CA ASN A 46 -6.23 20.17 13.55
C ASN A 46 -7.18 20.86 14.54
N ASN A 47 -6.73 20.99 15.78
CA ASN A 47 -7.56 21.47 16.87
C ASN A 47 -7.30 22.93 17.25
N GLU A 48 -6.79 23.75 16.31
CA GLU A 48 -6.51 25.18 16.52
C GLU A 48 -5.79 25.48 17.86
N ASN A 49 -4.78 24.67 18.21
CA ASN A 49 -4.00 24.76 19.46
C ASN A 49 -4.82 24.66 20.77
N LYS A 50 -6.03 24.11 20.74
CA LYS A 50 -6.81 23.82 21.96
C LYS A 50 -6.19 22.63 22.71
N ILE A 51 -6.05 22.79 24.02
CA ILE A 51 -5.45 21.79 24.93
C ILE A 51 -6.33 20.53 25.04
N LEU A 52 -7.66 20.66 24.89
CA LEU A 52 -8.58 19.53 24.90
C LEU A 52 -8.69 18.91 23.50
N PRO A 53 -8.23 17.67 23.26
CA PRO A 53 -8.22 17.07 21.93
C PRO A 53 -9.65 16.79 21.44
N SER A 54 -9.90 17.07 20.16
CA SER A 54 -11.13 16.66 19.48
C SER A 54 -11.10 15.14 19.21
N LYS A 55 -12.26 14.52 18.99
CA LYS A 55 -12.33 13.07 18.64
C LYS A 55 -11.48 12.73 17.41
N TRP A 56 -11.41 13.64 16.44
CA TRP A 56 -10.58 13.50 15.24
C TRP A 56 -9.08 13.65 15.54
N SER A 57 -8.71 14.57 16.44
CA SER A 57 -7.33 14.71 16.94
C SER A 57 -6.85 13.43 17.60
N ILE A 58 -7.68 12.80 18.44
CA ILE A 58 -7.34 11.53 19.11
C ILE A 58 -7.06 10.41 18.10
N SER A 59 -7.86 10.31 17.03
CA SER A 59 -7.61 9.33 15.97
C SER A 59 -6.29 9.58 15.24
N LEU A 60 -5.93 10.84 14.98
CA LEU A 60 -4.66 11.18 14.35
C LEU A 60 -3.46 10.96 15.26
N GLU A 61 -3.57 11.37 16.53
CA GLU A 61 -2.53 11.21 17.53
C GLU A 61 -2.24 9.73 17.80
N SER A 62 -3.28 8.90 17.89
CA SER A 62 -3.11 7.44 18.03
C SER A 62 -2.44 6.81 16.80
N LEU A 63 -2.83 7.21 15.59
CA LEU A 63 -2.16 6.76 14.35
C LEU A 63 -0.68 7.18 14.35
N PHE A 64 -0.39 8.45 14.63
CA PHE A 64 0.97 8.97 14.71
C PHE A 64 1.80 8.26 15.77
N SER A 65 1.24 8.05 16.96
CA SER A 65 1.90 7.35 18.07
C SER A 65 2.26 5.92 17.71
N SER A 66 1.36 5.18 17.03
CA SER A 66 1.61 3.81 16.59
C SER A 66 2.73 3.70 15.54
N ILE A 67 2.82 4.67 14.63
CA ILE A 67 3.86 4.72 13.61
C ILE A 67 5.19 5.13 14.25
N ASN A 68 5.17 6.08 15.18
CA ASN A 68 6.35 6.51 15.91
C ASN A 68 6.96 5.36 16.73
N SER A 69 6.14 4.61 17.47
CA SER A 69 6.61 3.45 18.23
C SER A 69 7.21 2.37 17.30
N MET A 70 6.56 2.10 16.18
CA MET A 70 7.07 1.16 15.16
C MET A 70 8.40 1.61 14.57
N VAL A 71 8.55 2.88 14.17
CA VAL A 71 9.80 3.43 13.63
C VAL A 71 10.93 3.34 14.67
N ARG A 72 10.61 3.68 15.93
CA ARG A 72 11.56 3.66 17.05
C ARG A 72 12.02 2.24 17.41
N GLU A 73 11.14 1.25 17.32
CA GLU A 73 11.49 -0.17 17.52
C GLU A 73 12.34 -0.72 16.36
N GLN A 74 12.03 -0.32 15.13
CA GLN A 74 12.71 -0.87 13.94
C GLN A 74 14.06 -0.22 13.67
N ILE A 75 14.13 1.12 13.61
CA ILE A 75 15.33 1.87 13.18
C ILE A 75 16.14 2.38 14.39
N GLY A 76 15.52 2.49 15.57
CA GLY A 76 16.14 3.00 16.78
C GLY A 76 15.99 4.51 16.95
N MET A 77 16.29 4.98 18.17
CA MET A 77 16.11 6.38 18.62
C MET A 77 16.84 7.43 17.78
N SER A 78 17.93 7.06 17.12
CA SER A 78 18.81 8.00 16.43
C SER A 78 18.29 8.46 15.07
N ASN A 79 17.34 7.73 14.47
CA ASN A 79 16.89 7.94 13.09
C ASN A 79 15.43 8.41 12.98
N GLU A 80 14.98 9.28 13.90
CA GLU A 80 13.66 9.93 13.81
C GLU A 80 13.51 10.83 12.56
N ILE A 81 14.60 11.15 11.87
CA ILE A 81 14.61 11.93 10.61
C ILE A 81 13.72 11.27 9.53
N TYR A 82 13.61 9.94 9.51
CA TYR A 82 12.82 9.19 8.53
C TYR A 82 11.34 9.05 8.90
N LEU A 83 10.94 9.47 10.11
CA LEU A 83 9.56 9.34 10.58
C LEU A 83 8.54 10.01 9.66
N PRO A 84 8.73 11.25 9.16
CA PRO A 84 7.76 11.90 8.27
C PRO A 84 7.53 11.12 6.97
N PHE A 85 8.60 10.53 6.42
CA PHE A 85 8.52 9.71 5.22
C PHE A 85 7.67 8.45 5.47
N ILE A 86 7.99 7.68 6.52
CA ILE A 86 7.25 6.47 6.87
C ILE A 86 5.79 6.78 7.19
N TYR A 87 5.52 7.87 7.91
CA TYR A 87 4.17 8.31 8.23
C TYR A 87 3.35 8.62 6.96
N SER A 88 3.91 9.41 6.04
CA SER A 88 3.24 9.76 4.78
C SER A 88 2.93 8.53 3.93
N LEU A 89 3.86 7.59 3.88
CA LEU A 89 3.77 6.34 3.14
C LEU A 89 2.73 5.40 3.77
N PHE A 90 2.66 5.32 5.10
CA PHE A 90 1.61 4.59 5.81
C PHE A 90 0.22 5.15 5.48
N CYS A 91 0.03 6.46 5.64
CA CYS A 91 -1.25 7.11 5.35
C CYS A 91 -1.65 6.87 3.89
N PHE A 92 -0.73 7.07 2.95
CA PHE A 92 -1.01 6.86 1.54
C PHE A 92 -1.47 5.43 1.24
N VAL A 93 -0.73 4.42 1.69
CA VAL A 93 -1.08 3.00 1.43
C VAL A 93 -2.38 2.62 2.13
N LEU A 94 -2.60 3.08 3.36
CA LEU A 94 -3.83 2.82 4.11
C LEU A 94 -5.07 3.37 3.39
N PHE A 95 -5.06 4.66 3.01
CA PHE A 95 -6.21 5.26 2.32
C PHE A 95 -6.39 4.68 0.91
N ALA A 96 -5.31 4.40 0.19
CA ALA A 96 -5.38 3.74 -1.11
C ALA A 96 -6.06 2.37 -1.02
N ASN A 97 -5.71 1.56 -0.01
CA ASN A 97 -6.31 0.24 0.17
C ASN A 97 -7.77 0.32 0.67
N LEU A 98 -8.07 1.24 1.60
CA LEU A 98 -9.44 1.41 2.11
C LEU A 98 -10.42 1.90 1.03
N ILE A 99 -10.00 2.84 0.18
CA ILE A 99 -10.80 3.30 -0.96
C ILE A 99 -10.95 2.20 -2.00
N GLY A 100 -9.95 1.33 -2.12
CA GLY A 100 -10.02 0.12 -2.94
C GLY A 100 -11.20 -0.75 -2.52
N ASN A 101 -11.34 -1.01 -1.22
CA ASN A 101 -12.40 -1.87 -0.68
C ASN A 101 -13.82 -1.28 -0.78
N VAL A 102 -14.00 -0.01 -1.15
CA VAL A 102 -15.32 0.60 -1.31
C VAL A 102 -16.02 0.03 -2.57
N PRO A 103 -17.25 -0.51 -2.46
CA PRO A 103 -17.96 -1.04 -3.61
C PRO A 103 -18.21 0.05 -4.66
N TYR A 104 -18.10 -0.31 -5.94
CA TYR A 104 -18.16 0.60 -7.10
C TYR A 104 -17.02 1.62 -7.21
N SER A 105 -16.00 1.53 -6.35
CA SER A 105 -14.78 2.33 -6.48
C SER A 105 -13.85 1.74 -7.56
N PHE A 106 -13.16 2.62 -8.29
CA PHE A 106 -12.03 2.22 -9.11
C PHE A 106 -10.81 2.07 -8.21
N VAL A 107 -10.26 0.87 -8.19
CA VAL A 107 -9.15 0.52 -7.30
C VAL A 107 -7.83 0.89 -7.99
N ILE A 108 -7.25 2.03 -7.63
CA ILE A 108 -5.96 2.51 -8.19
C ILE A 108 -4.87 1.42 -8.11
N THR A 109 -4.86 0.68 -7.01
CA THR A 109 -3.90 -0.38 -6.67
C THR A 109 -4.08 -1.67 -7.46
N THR A 110 -5.12 -1.78 -8.30
CA THR A 110 -5.26 -2.91 -9.25
C THR A 110 -4.48 -2.70 -10.54
N SER A 111 -3.96 -1.49 -10.77
CA SER A 111 -2.90 -1.34 -11.76
C SER A 111 -1.60 -1.85 -11.14
N ALA A 112 -1.16 -3.04 -11.55
CA ALA A 112 0.11 -3.62 -11.13
C ALA A 112 1.27 -2.63 -11.34
N VAL A 113 1.18 -1.81 -12.39
CA VAL A 113 2.16 -0.77 -12.72
C VAL A 113 2.32 0.25 -11.59
N VAL A 114 1.24 0.71 -10.95
CA VAL A 114 1.32 1.70 -9.88
C VAL A 114 1.84 1.08 -8.58
N CYS A 115 1.37 -0.11 -8.21
CA CYS A 115 1.85 -0.79 -6.99
C CYS A 115 3.32 -1.23 -7.10
N LEU A 116 3.70 -1.84 -8.22
CA LEU A 116 5.09 -2.23 -8.47
C LEU A 116 5.98 -1.00 -8.65
N GLY A 117 5.50 0.04 -9.34
CA GLY A 117 6.22 1.30 -9.52
C GLY A 117 6.50 2.01 -8.19
N LEU A 118 5.53 2.06 -7.28
CA LEU A 118 5.72 2.61 -5.93
C LEU A 118 6.77 1.79 -5.16
N SER A 119 6.65 0.46 -5.15
CA SER A 119 7.60 -0.43 -4.46
C SER A 119 9.02 -0.27 -4.99
N PHE A 120 9.16 -0.21 -6.32
CA PHE A 120 10.44 -0.03 -6.98
C PHE A 120 11.06 1.35 -6.71
N THR A 121 10.24 2.40 -6.67
CA THR A 121 10.69 3.76 -6.32
C THR A 121 11.21 3.83 -4.89
N ILE A 122 10.47 3.24 -3.94
CA ILE A 122 10.90 3.18 -2.53
C ILE A 122 12.20 2.38 -2.41
N PHE A 123 12.31 1.26 -3.12
CA PHE A 123 13.53 0.46 -3.14
C PHE A 123 14.73 1.22 -3.67
N ILE A 124 14.59 1.91 -4.81
CA ILE A 124 15.65 2.78 -5.33
C ILE A 124 16.01 3.85 -4.29
N GLY A 125 15.01 4.50 -3.69
CA GLY A 125 15.22 5.49 -2.64
C GLY A 125 16.06 4.97 -1.47
N VAL A 126 15.72 3.78 -0.96
CA VAL A 126 16.47 3.15 0.14
C VAL A 126 17.88 2.73 -0.30
N THR A 127 18.06 2.19 -1.52
CA THR A 127 19.40 1.85 -2.03
C THR A 127 20.30 3.08 -2.18
N LEU A 128 19.76 4.19 -2.69
CA LEU A 128 20.50 5.44 -2.83
C LEU A 128 20.86 6.03 -1.46
N LEU A 129 19.95 5.93 -0.49
CA LEU A 129 20.19 6.34 0.89
C LEU A 129 21.33 5.54 1.52
N GLY A 130 21.30 4.21 1.44
CA GLY A 130 22.35 3.34 1.99
C GLY A 130 23.70 3.57 1.33
N LEU A 131 23.73 3.75 0.01
CA LEU A 131 24.93 4.15 -0.72
C LEU A 131 25.45 5.53 -0.30
N SER A 132 24.58 6.49 0.01
CA SER A 132 24.99 7.83 0.47
C SER A 132 25.58 7.82 1.88
N ILE A 133 25.08 6.96 2.77
CA ILE A 133 25.51 6.91 4.18
C ILE A 133 26.78 6.06 4.31
N HIS A 134 26.80 4.88 3.68
CA HIS A 134 27.87 3.89 3.85
C HIS A 134 28.87 3.83 2.67
N ASN A 135 28.64 4.58 1.58
CA ASN A 135 29.51 4.60 0.39
C ASN A 135 29.87 3.18 -0.08
N LEU A 136 31.18 2.88 -0.21
CA LEU A 136 31.66 1.57 -0.64
C LEU A 136 31.51 0.47 0.44
N ASN A 137 31.32 0.85 1.71
CA ASN A 137 31.06 -0.12 2.78
C ASN A 137 29.64 -0.70 2.72
N TYR A 138 28.74 -0.12 1.92
CA TYR A 138 27.41 -0.69 1.67
C TYR A 138 27.51 -2.11 1.09
N PHE A 139 28.53 -2.39 0.26
CA PHE A 139 28.74 -3.72 -0.28
C PHE A 139 29.18 -4.76 0.77
N SER A 140 29.65 -4.32 1.94
CA SER A 140 29.97 -5.22 3.05
C SER A 140 28.72 -5.87 3.64
N PHE A 141 27.53 -5.28 3.48
CA PHE A 141 26.28 -5.90 3.95
C PHE A 141 25.89 -7.14 3.14
N PHE A 142 26.37 -7.27 1.90
CA PHE A 142 26.15 -8.48 1.09
C PHE A 142 27.06 -9.66 1.49
N VAL A 143 28.00 -9.46 2.42
CA VAL A 143 28.92 -10.51 2.89
C VAL A 143 28.66 -10.78 4.37
N PRO A 144 28.03 -11.91 4.73
CA PRO A 144 27.83 -12.24 6.13
C PRO A 144 29.16 -12.53 6.83
N SER A 145 29.29 -12.04 8.06
CA SER A 145 30.51 -12.17 8.86
C SER A 145 30.79 -13.63 9.24
N GLY A 146 32.02 -14.08 9.04
CA GLY A 146 32.48 -15.42 9.43
C GLY A 146 32.34 -16.52 8.37
N CYS A 147 31.96 -16.19 7.13
CA CYS A 147 31.91 -17.17 6.05
C CYS A 147 33.32 -17.49 5.47
N PRO A 148 33.63 -18.76 5.13
CA PRO A 148 34.88 -19.12 4.48
C PRO A 148 35.00 -18.43 3.12
N LEU A 149 36.19 -17.92 2.79
CA LEU A 149 36.45 -17.05 1.63
C LEU A 149 35.96 -17.62 0.29
N VAL A 150 35.94 -18.95 0.16
CA VAL A 150 35.50 -19.67 -1.04
C VAL A 150 33.99 -19.57 -1.27
N LEU A 151 33.18 -19.47 -0.22
CA LEU A 151 31.71 -19.40 -0.31
C LEU A 151 31.17 -17.97 -0.48
N VAL A 152 32.02 -16.96 -0.21
CA VAL A 152 31.64 -15.54 -0.23
C VAL A 152 31.01 -15.11 -1.57
N PRO A 153 31.56 -15.46 -2.75
CA PRO A 153 30.97 -15.03 -4.02
C PRO A 153 29.57 -15.58 -4.26
N MET A 154 29.34 -16.85 -3.89
CA MET A 154 28.02 -17.48 -4.05
C MET A 154 26.99 -16.87 -3.10
N LEU A 155 27.38 -16.63 -1.85
CA LEU A 155 26.49 -16.09 -0.82
C LEU A 155 26.13 -14.62 -1.09
N SER A 156 27.09 -13.82 -1.56
CA SER A 156 26.83 -12.44 -2.00
C SER A 156 25.82 -12.36 -3.15
N LEU A 157 25.90 -13.29 -4.11
CA LEU A 157 24.95 -13.35 -5.22
C LEU A 157 23.54 -13.71 -4.73
N ILE A 158 23.42 -14.68 -3.81
CA ILE A 158 22.13 -15.05 -3.20
C ILE A 158 21.56 -13.89 -2.38
N GLU A 159 22.36 -13.19 -1.59
CA GLU A 159 21.91 -12.03 -0.81
C GLU A 159 21.45 -10.89 -1.71
N PHE A 160 22.16 -10.63 -2.82
CA PHE A 160 21.74 -9.63 -3.81
C PHE A 160 20.39 -9.99 -4.46
N VAL A 161 20.19 -11.26 -4.83
CA VAL A 161 18.90 -11.74 -5.37
C VAL A 161 17.80 -11.67 -4.30
N SER A 162 18.10 -12.03 -3.05
CA SER A 162 17.18 -11.93 -1.91
C SER A 162 16.74 -10.49 -1.67
N TYR A 163 17.69 -9.54 -1.73
CA TYR A 163 17.45 -8.11 -1.58
C TYR A 163 16.53 -7.56 -2.68
N LEU A 164 16.79 -7.88 -3.96
CA LEU A 164 15.93 -7.52 -5.08
C LEU A 164 14.54 -8.16 -4.99
N SER A 165 14.48 -9.46 -4.67
CA SER A 165 13.23 -10.20 -4.50
C SER A 165 12.34 -9.58 -3.42
N ARG A 166 12.94 -9.05 -2.35
CA ARG A 166 12.23 -8.39 -1.25
C ARG A 166 11.41 -7.19 -1.71
N SER A 167 11.98 -6.36 -2.58
CA SER A 167 11.32 -5.18 -3.18
C SER A 167 10.14 -5.57 -4.07
N VAL A 168 10.34 -6.58 -4.92
CA VAL A 168 9.28 -7.08 -5.79
C VAL A 168 8.17 -7.73 -4.96
N SER A 169 8.52 -8.56 -3.97
CA SER A 169 7.57 -9.23 -3.08
C SER A 169 6.66 -8.24 -2.36
N LEU A 170 7.20 -7.10 -1.92
CA LEU A 170 6.43 -6.06 -1.23
C LEU A 170 5.33 -5.47 -2.13
N GLY A 171 5.66 -5.08 -3.35
CA GLY A 171 4.70 -4.55 -4.33
C GLY A 171 3.69 -5.60 -4.81
N VAL A 172 4.17 -6.83 -5.07
CA VAL A 172 3.30 -7.97 -5.42
C VAL A 172 2.30 -8.26 -4.32
N ARG A 173 2.69 -8.15 -3.04
CA ARG A 173 1.78 -8.41 -1.91
C ARG A 173 0.62 -7.42 -1.86
N LEU A 174 0.89 -6.12 -2.07
CA LEU A 174 -0.15 -5.10 -2.15
C LEU A 174 -1.11 -5.37 -3.32
N PHE A 175 -0.54 -5.66 -4.49
CA PHE A 175 -1.31 -5.92 -5.70
C PHE A 175 -2.15 -7.20 -5.61
N ALA A 176 -1.55 -8.32 -5.20
CA ALA A 176 -2.20 -9.63 -5.16
C ALA A 176 -3.37 -9.67 -4.17
N ASN A 177 -3.22 -9.04 -3.00
CA ASN A 177 -4.29 -9.03 -2.00
C ASN A 177 -5.54 -8.31 -2.51
N LEU A 178 -5.37 -7.16 -3.16
CA LEU A 178 -6.49 -6.39 -3.71
C LEU A 178 -7.07 -7.03 -4.97
N LEU A 179 -6.22 -7.56 -5.87
CA LEU A 179 -6.71 -8.26 -7.07
C LEU A 179 -7.51 -9.52 -6.70
N ALA A 180 -6.96 -10.36 -5.81
CA ALA A 180 -7.58 -11.62 -5.42
C ALA A 180 -8.86 -11.37 -4.62
N GLY A 181 -8.86 -10.43 -3.67
CA GLY A 181 -10.03 -10.07 -2.87
C GLY A 181 -11.18 -9.56 -3.73
N HIS A 182 -10.94 -8.54 -4.56
CA HIS A 182 -11.96 -8.02 -5.47
C HIS A 182 -12.46 -9.07 -6.48
N SER A 183 -11.58 -9.92 -7.01
CA SER A 183 -12.01 -11.01 -7.90
C SER A 183 -12.89 -12.02 -7.17
N LEU A 184 -12.52 -12.40 -5.95
CA LEU A 184 -13.28 -13.33 -5.12
C LEU A 184 -14.67 -12.78 -4.81
N VAL A 185 -14.75 -11.54 -4.34
CA VAL A 185 -16.00 -10.84 -4.01
C VAL A 185 -16.90 -10.75 -5.25
N LYS A 186 -16.34 -10.42 -6.43
CA LYS A 186 -17.12 -10.35 -7.69
C LYS A 186 -17.69 -11.71 -8.08
N ILE A 187 -16.89 -12.77 -8.05
CA ILE A 187 -17.33 -14.12 -8.38
C ILE A 187 -18.43 -14.55 -7.41
N LEU A 188 -18.21 -14.42 -6.11
CA LEU A 188 -19.18 -14.81 -5.08
C LEU A 188 -20.47 -14.00 -5.17
N SER A 189 -20.38 -12.69 -5.47
CA SER A 189 -21.54 -11.83 -5.69
C SER A 189 -22.41 -12.30 -6.87
N THR A 190 -21.80 -12.70 -7.99
CA THR A 190 -22.56 -13.23 -9.15
C THR A 190 -23.26 -14.55 -8.84
N PHE A 191 -22.63 -15.44 -8.06
CA PHE A 191 -23.25 -16.69 -7.62
C PHE A 191 -24.42 -16.43 -6.67
N ILE A 192 -24.23 -15.58 -5.66
CA ILE A 192 -25.27 -15.23 -4.67
C ILE A 192 -26.46 -14.56 -5.35
N TYR A 193 -26.20 -13.62 -6.28
CA TYR A 193 -27.26 -12.95 -7.04
C TYR A 193 -28.13 -13.97 -7.80
N LYS A 194 -27.50 -14.92 -8.51
CA LYS A 194 -28.21 -15.96 -9.26
C LYS A 194 -29.03 -16.87 -8.35
N MET A 195 -28.51 -17.22 -7.17
CA MET A 195 -29.24 -18.04 -6.19
C MET A 195 -30.45 -17.31 -5.62
N PHE A 196 -30.33 -16.00 -5.35
CA PHE A 196 -31.47 -15.19 -4.87
C PHE A 196 -32.61 -15.08 -5.89
N THR A 197 -32.30 -15.05 -7.19
CA THR A 197 -33.32 -14.88 -8.24
C THR A 197 -34.01 -16.17 -8.68
N THR A 198 -33.60 -17.34 -8.18
CA THR A 198 -34.05 -18.64 -8.74
C THR A 198 -35.39 -19.11 -8.16
N ASN A 199 -35.51 -19.27 -6.84
CA ASN A 199 -36.73 -19.80 -6.20
C ASN A 199 -36.81 -19.38 -4.72
N ILE A 200 -38.01 -19.31 -4.15
CA ILE A 200 -38.25 -18.85 -2.77
C ILE A 200 -37.65 -19.79 -1.71
N LEU A 201 -37.58 -21.10 -1.99
CA LEU A 201 -36.93 -22.07 -1.11
C LEU A 201 -35.41 -21.88 -1.09
N ILE A 202 -34.84 -21.60 -2.27
CA ILE A 202 -33.40 -21.37 -2.45
C ILE A 202 -33.00 -20.03 -1.81
N PHE A 203 -33.89 -19.03 -1.80
CA PHE A 203 -33.67 -17.75 -1.12
C PHE A 203 -33.28 -17.94 0.36
N ILE A 204 -34.01 -18.78 1.10
CA ILE A 204 -33.73 -19.04 2.52
C ILE A 204 -32.38 -19.73 2.69
N LEU A 205 -32.05 -20.70 1.84
CA LEU A 205 -30.76 -21.39 1.88
C LEU A 205 -29.59 -20.47 1.52
N THR A 206 -29.80 -19.50 0.63
CA THR A 206 -28.79 -18.52 0.17
C THR A 206 -28.34 -17.56 1.27
N LEU A 207 -29.13 -17.43 2.34
CA LEU A 207 -28.79 -16.59 3.49
C LEU A 207 -27.50 -17.07 4.18
N ILE A 208 -27.20 -18.38 4.15
CA ILE A 208 -25.95 -18.95 4.70
C ILE A 208 -24.71 -18.48 3.88
N PRO A 209 -24.62 -18.71 2.55
CA PRO A 209 -23.57 -18.12 1.72
C PRO A 209 -23.45 -16.60 1.81
N PHE A 210 -24.56 -15.89 2.01
CA PHE A 210 -24.55 -14.44 2.17
C PHE A 210 -23.82 -13.99 3.44
N VAL A 211 -23.98 -14.69 4.56
CA VAL A 211 -23.20 -14.41 5.78
C VAL A 211 -21.70 -14.60 5.53
N ILE A 212 -21.32 -15.65 4.80
CA ILE A 212 -19.91 -15.89 4.43
C ILE A 212 -19.38 -14.76 3.55
N PHE A 213 -20.17 -14.28 2.59
CA PHE A 213 -19.81 -13.15 1.74
C PHE A 213 -19.55 -11.87 2.55
N VAL A 214 -20.43 -11.55 3.51
CA VAL A 214 -20.22 -10.40 4.41
C VAL A 214 -18.97 -10.58 5.28
N ALA A 215 -18.73 -11.81 5.76
CA ALA A 215 -17.53 -12.11 6.54
C ALA A 215 -16.23 -11.95 5.72
N ILE A 216 -16.23 -12.31 4.44
CA ILE A 216 -15.10 -12.11 3.53
C ILE A 216 -14.83 -10.61 3.30
N LEU A 217 -15.88 -9.80 3.11
CA LEU A 217 -15.73 -8.34 3.00
C LEU A 217 -15.11 -7.73 4.26
N ALA A 218 -15.54 -8.17 5.44
CA ALA A 218 -14.95 -7.73 6.70
C ALA A 218 -13.47 -8.17 6.83
N LEU A 219 -13.15 -9.39 6.40
CA LEU A 219 -11.78 -9.89 6.37
C LEU A 219 -10.89 -9.06 5.43
N GLU A 220 -11.36 -8.70 4.24
CA GLU A 220 -10.62 -7.90 3.27
C GLU A 220 -10.32 -6.50 3.82
N LEU A 221 -11.23 -5.91 4.59
CA LEU A 221 -10.99 -4.66 5.31
C LEU A 221 -9.89 -4.84 6.37
N GLY A 222 -9.91 -5.91 7.16
CA GLY A 222 -8.84 -6.21 8.12
C GLY A 222 -7.48 -6.41 7.45
N VAL A 223 -7.43 -7.19 6.36
CA VAL A 223 -6.20 -7.44 5.60
C VAL A 223 -5.64 -6.14 5.02
N SER A 224 -6.48 -5.22 4.56
CA SER A 224 -6.04 -3.94 4.00
C SER A 224 -5.24 -3.06 4.98
N ILE A 225 -5.65 -3.05 6.26
CA ILE A 225 -5.01 -2.30 7.35
C ILE A 225 -3.71 -2.99 7.78
N ILE A 226 -3.74 -4.31 7.96
CA ILE A 226 -2.53 -5.07 8.31
C ILE A 226 -1.47 -4.94 7.22
N GLN A 227 -1.89 -4.94 5.96
CA GLN A 227 -1.00 -4.84 4.82
C GLN A 227 -0.27 -3.49 4.76
N SER A 228 -0.93 -2.36 5.07
CA SER A 228 -0.26 -1.06 5.13
C SER A 228 0.76 -1.01 6.27
N TYR A 229 0.44 -1.62 7.43
CA TYR A 229 1.35 -1.71 8.57
C TYR A 229 2.59 -2.56 8.27
N VAL A 230 2.40 -3.77 7.73
CA VAL A 230 3.51 -4.67 7.34
C VAL A 230 4.37 -4.03 6.27
N PHE A 231 3.77 -3.26 5.35
CA PHE A 231 4.52 -2.52 4.34
C PHE A 231 5.48 -1.51 4.97
N CYS A 232 5.01 -0.71 5.93
CA CYS A 232 5.85 0.26 6.63
C CYS A 232 6.94 -0.40 7.48
N ILE A 233 6.64 -1.48 8.21
CA ILE A 233 7.65 -2.23 8.97
C ILE A 233 8.79 -2.68 8.07
N LEU A 234 8.47 -3.26 6.90
CA LEU A 234 9.49 -3.75 5.97
C LEU A 234 10.36 -2.60 5.45
N VAL A 235 9.75 -1.45 5.11
CA VAL A 235 10.51 -0.26 4.71
C VAL A 235 11.41 0.23 5.86
N CYS A 236 10.93 0.26 7.10
CA CYS A 236 11.76 0.61 8.25
C CYS A 236 12.93 -0.36 8.45
N SER A 237 12.69 -1.67 8.32
CA SER A 237 13.76 -2.68 8.36
C SER A 237 14.79 -2.44 7.25
N TYR A 238 14.36 -2.02 6.06
CA TYR A 238 15.29 -1.74 4.96
C TYR A 238 16.13 -0.49 5.21
N ILE A 239 15.55 0.55 5.83
CA ILE A 239 16.30 1.74 6.24
C ILE A 239 17.30 1.41 7.36
N LYS A 240 17.02 0.40 8.20
CA LYS A 240 17.98 -0.08 9.19
C LYS A 240 19.11 -0.92 8.58
N ASP A 241 18.79 -1.74 7.59
CA ASP A 241 19.77 -2.56 6.88
C ASP A 241 20.65 -1.72 5.94
N ALA A 242 20.18 -0.53 5.55
CA ALA A 242 20.84 0.39 4.61
C ALA A 242 21.72 1.43 5.32
#